data_AF-L1I698-F1
#
_entry.id   AF-L1I698-F1
#
_cell.length_a   1.000
_cell.length_b   1.000
_cell.length_c   1.000
_cell.angle_alpha   90.00
_cell.angle_beta   90.00
_cell.angle_gamma   90.00
#
_symmetry.space_group_name_H-M   'P 1'
#
loop_
_entity.id
_entity.type
_entity.pdbx_description
1 polymer ?
#
loop_
_entity_poly.entity_id
_entity_poly.type
_entity_poly.pdbx_seq_one_letter_code
_entity_poly.pdbx_strand_id
1 'polypeptide(L)'
;MASGWVGRETDMQQPTQKSHPMAIELSPYQSVMIHGWMRPCSVLTWKHVMASEQLTWPFLRSIGLSPERLKALQPDPAEWVKHGDVQLSMLPDMLCFPVHPILHLRADISEIWQMQLPSQLLEAMGVTYQQLVDIGMTKQIMARWSFSLNRWRSLGFREGDLQGWTDRDCVQVFHLSLQQTQAELRKPVLK
;
A
#
# COMPACT_ATOMS: atom_id res chain seq x y z
N MET A 1 32.42 -27.03 39.51
CA MET A 1 31.82 -25.73 39.83
C MET A 1 30.94 -25.37 38.63
N ALA A 2 29.63 -25.50 38.79
CA ALA A 2 28.64 -25.34 37.72
C ALA A 2 28.00 -23.95 37.82
N SER A 3 28.10 -23.16 36.75
CA SER A 3 27.47 -21.84 36.64
C SER A 3 26.19 -21.96 35.82
N GLY A 4 25.05 -21.87 36.49
CA GLY A 4 23.72 -21.85 35.87
C GLY A 4 23.41 -20.46 35.29
N TRP A 5 23.08 -20.41 34.01
CA TRP A 5 22.52 -19.24 33.34
C TRP A 5 20.99 -19.29 33.46
N VAL A 6 20.42 -18.31 34.19
CA VAL A 6 18.98 -18.12 34.33
C VAL A 6 18.54 -17.12 33.26
N GLY A 7 17.91 -17.62 32.20
CA GLY A 7 17.27 -16.79 31.18
C GLY A 7 16.02 -16.13 31.74
N ARG A 8 15.96 -14.79 31.68
CA ARG A 8 14.74 -14.02 31.98
C ARG A 8 13.94 -13.89 30.68
N GLU A 9 12.83 -14.61 30.60
CA GLU A 9 11.76 -14.33 29.64
C GLU A 9 11.09 -13.01 30.05
N THR A 10 11.27 -12.00 29.21
CA THR A 10 10.56 -10.72 29.33
C THR A 10 9.28 -10.85 28.52
N ASP A 11 8.17 -11.17 29.19
CA ASP A 11 6.83 -11.09 28.62
C ASP A 11 6.54 -9.65 28.21
N MET A 12 6.77 -9.33 26.93
CA MET A 12 6.24 -8.11 26.32
C MET A 12 4.73 -8.27 26.16
N GLN A 13 3.96 -7.85 27.16
CA GLN A 13 2.53 -7.63 27.04
C GLN A 13 2.29 -6.54 26.00
N GLN A 14 1.91 -6.93 24.79
CA GLN A 14 1.43 -6.00 23.77
C GLN A 14 0.17 -5.31 24.30
N PRO A 15 0.05 -3.98 24.14
CA PRO A 15 -1.11 -3.24 24.60
C PRO A 15 -2.36 -3.73 23.85
N THR A 16 -3.32 -4.28 24.60
CA THR A 16 -4.63 -4.67 24.10
C THR A 16 -5.37 -3.41 23.64
N GLN A 17 -5.27 -3.11 22.34
CA GLN A 17 -6.01 -2.05 21.68
C GLN A 17 -7.51 -2.32 21.88
N LYS A 18 -8.23 -1.39 22.51
CA LYS A 18 -9.68 -1.48 22.73
C LYS A 18 -10.38 -1.63 21.37
N SER A 19 -10.97 -2.78 21.13
CA SER A 19 -11.72 -3.10 19.92
C SER A 19 -12.99 -2.24 19.86
N HIS A 20 -12.91 -1.09 19.19
CA HIS A 20 -14.12 -0.36 18.84
C HIS A 20 -15.00 -1.27 17.96
N PRO A 21 -16.32 -1.37 18.25
CA PRO A 21 -17.21 -2.17 17.44
C PRO A 21 -17.26 -1.62 16.01
N MET A 22 -16.63 -2.38 15.12
CA MET A 22 -16.49 -2.19 13.67
C MET A 22 -17.83 -2.44 12.97
N ALA A 23 -18.71 -1.44 12.97
CA ALA A 23 -20.05 -1.54 12.40
C ALA A 23 -20.45 -0.28 11.64
N ILE A 24 -21.17 -0.44 10.53
CA ILE A 24 -21.70 0.68 9.73
C ILE A 24 -23.20 0.49 9.47
N GLU A 25 -23.96 1.58 9.51
CA GLU A 25 -25.40 1.58 9.24
C GLU A 25 -25.70 1.50 7.74
N LEU A 26 -26.49 0.54 7.32
CA LEU A 26 -26.86 0.35 5.92
C LEU A 26 -28.14 1.11 5.58
N SER A 27 -28.21 1.66 4.37
CA SER A 27 -29.50 2.08 3.82
C SER A 27 -30.42 0.86 3.59
N PRO A 28 -31.75 1.04 3.49
CA PRO A 28 -32.65 -0.08 3.19
C PRO A 28 -32.26 -0.85 1.93
N TYR A 29 -31.84 -0.15 0.87
CA TYR A 29 -31.34 -0.78 -0.36
C TYR A 29 -30.09 -1.63 -0.09
N GLN A 30 -29.08 -1.09 0.61
CA GLN A 30 -27.85 -1.82 0.93
C GLN A 30 -28.12 -3.04 1.83
N SER A 31 -29.02 -2.91 2.81
CA SER A 31 -29.42 -4.01 3.69
C SER A 31 -30.00 -5.17 2.88
N VAL A 32 -30.88 -4.88 1.90
CA VAL A 32 -31.47 -5.92 1.04
C VAL A 32 -30.41 -6.56 0.16
N MET A 33 -29.50 -5.77 -0.42
CA MET A 33 -28.42 -6.30 -1.27
C MET A 33 -27.44 -7.20 -0.51
N ILE A 34 -27.14 -6.89 0.77
CA ILE A 34 -26.19 -7.65 1.59
C ILE A 34 -26.83 -8.86 2.27
N HIS A 35 -28.00 -8.68 2.90
CA HIS A 35 -28.62 -9.68 3.78
C HIS A 35 -29.84 -10.38 3.17
N GLY A 36 -30.30 -9.91 2.01
CA GLY A 36 -31.53 -10.37 1.38
C GLY A 36 -32.80 -9.87 2.08
N TRP A 37 -33.95 -10.24 1.52
CA TRP A 37 -35.27 -9.81 2.01
C TRP A 37 -35.74 -10.54 3.27
N MET A 38 -35.23 -11.75 3.52
CA MET A 38 -35.75 -12.61 4.58
C MET A 38 -35.27 -12.22 5.97
N ARG A 39 -34.12 -11.52 6.05
CA ARG A 39 -33.50 -11.09 7.32
C ARG A 39 -32.78 -9.75 7.13
N PRO A 40 -33.50 -8.65 6.86
CA PRO A 40 -32.86 -7.35 6.67
C PRO A 40 -32.17 -6.94 7.98
N CYS A 41 -30.86 -6.71 7.91
CA CYS A 41 -30.10 -6.16 9.00
C CYS A 41 -29.58 -4.77 8.58
N SER A 42 -29.95 -3.75 9.33
CA SER A 42 -29.54 -2.36 9.07
C SER A 42 -28.07 -2.09 9.40
N VAL A 43 -27.31 -3.11 9.79
CA VAL A 43 -25.91 -2.96 10.22
C VAL A 43 -25.03 -3.98 9.49
N LEU A 44 -23.95 -3.49 8.89
CA LEU A 44 -22.86 -4.33 8.41
C LEU A 44 -21.74 -4.33 9.44
N THR A 45 -21.24 -5.52 9.77
CA THR A 45 -20.09 -5.70 10.66
C THR A 45 -19.00 -6.48 9.93
N TRP A 46 -17.74 -6.38 10.37
CA TRP A 46 -16.65 -7.15 9.75
C TRP A 46 -16.89 -8.66 9.77
N LYS A 47 -17.57 -9.18 10.80
CA LYS A 47 -17.95 -10.60 10.88
C LYS A 47 -18.83 -11.04 9.72
N HIS A 48 -19.71 -10.17 9.23
CA HIS A 48 -20.56 -10.47 8.07
C HIS A 48 -19.69 -10.59 6.80
N VAL A 49 -18.73 -9.68 6.62
CA VAL A 49 -17.78 -9.72 5.48
C VAL A 49 -16.97 -11.01 5.50
N MET A 50 -16.39 -11.37 6.65
CA MET A 50 -15.62 -12.62 6.77
C MET A 50 -16.47 -13.89 6.57
N ALA A 51 -17.77 -13.83 6.88
CA ALA A 51 -18.67 -14.98 6.77
C ALA A 51 -19.23 -15.19 5.35
N SER A 52 -19.03 -14.25 4.42
CA SER A 52 -19.62 -14.30 3.08
C SER A 52 -18.60 -13.94 2.01
N GLU A 53 -18.28 -14.91 1.14
CA GLU A 53 -17.38 -14.73 -0.01
C GLU A 53 -17.90 -13.72 -1.04
N GLN A 54 -19.19 -13.39 -1.02
CA GLN A 54 -19.81 -12.43 -1.94
C GLN A 54 -19.58 -10.98 -1.52
N LEU A 55 -19.22 -10.73 -0.25
CA LEU A 55 -19.05 -9.38 0.29
C LEU A 55 -17.63 -8.84 0.04
N THR A 56 -17.22 -8.86 -1.23
CA THR A 56 -15.93 -8.34 -1.67
C THR A 56 -15.91 -6.80 -1.71
N TRP A 57 -14.71 -6.22 -1.78
CA TRP A 57 -14.51 -4.79 -1.95
C TRP A 57 -15.28 -4.23 -3.15
N PRO A 58 -15.15 -4.78 -4.38
CA PRO A 58 -15.92 -4.30 -5.54
C PRO A 58 -17.43 -4.36 -5.33
N PHE A 59 -17.93 -5.43 -4.71
CA PHE A 59 -19.36 -5.57 -4.45
C PHE A 59 -19.85 -4.46 -3.52
N LEU A 60 -19.18 -4.27 -2.38
CA LEU A 60 -19.53 -3.24 -1.40
C LEU A 60 -19.43 -1.82 -1.99
N ARG A 61 -18.45 -1.58 -2.85
CA ARG A 61 -18.33 -0.32 -3.60
C ARG A 61 -19.47 -0.14 -4.60
N SER A 62 -19.89 -1.19 -5.30
CA SER A 62 -20.96 -1.12 -6.30
C SER A 62 -22.35 -0.81 -5.72
N ILE A 63 -22.60 -1.16 -4.45
CA ILE A 63 -23.82 -0.79 -3.71
C ILE A 63 -23.71 0.58 -3.00
N GLY A 64 -22.66 1.36 -3.29
CA GLY A 64 -22.51 2.74 -2.85
C GLY A 64 -21.91 2.93 -1.45
N LEU A 65 -21.23 1.94 -0.87
CA LEU A 65 -20.43 2.18 0.34
C LEU A 65 -19.13 2.89 -0.03
N SER A 66 -18.85 4.05 0.58
CA SER A 66 -17.62 4.80 0.31
C SER A 66 -16.38 4.14 0.94
N PRO A 67 -15.16 4.38 0.42
CA PRO A 67 -13.95 3.81 0.99
C PRO A 67 -13.76 4.20 2.47
N GLU A 68 -14.13 5.41 2.86
CA GLU A 68 -14.03 5.89 4.25
C GLU A 68 -14.95 5.10 5.19
N ARG A 69 -16.15 4.73 4.72
CA ARG A 69 -17.08 3.88 5.48
C ARG A 69 -16.54 2.46 5.61
N LEU A 70 -15.93 1.94 4.56
CA LEU A 70 -15.29 0.62 4.59
C LEU A 70 -14.04 0.62 5.48
N LYS A 71 -13.28 1.72 5.53
CA LYS A 71 -12.20 1.93 6.51
C LYS A 71 -12.72 1.91 7.95
N ALA A 72 -13.85 2.56 8.21
CA ALA A 72 -14.46 2.54 9.54
C ALA A 72 -14.93 1.13 9.93
N LEU A 73 -15.37 0.34 8.95
CA LEU A 73 -15.74 -1.07 9.13
C LEU A 73 -14.52 -1.95 9.42
N GLN A 74 -13.39 -1.73 8.78
CA GLN A 74 -12.14 -2.44 9.07
C GLN A 74 -10.97 -1.54 8.68
N PRO A 75 -10.23 -0.96 9.66
CA PRO A 75 -9.15 -0.04 9.38
C PRO A 75 -7.87 -0.71 8.88
N ASP A 76 -7.72 -2.03 9.07
CA ASP A 76 -6.54 -2.77 8.63
C ASP A 76 -6.61 -3.12 7.13
N PRO A 77 -5.72 -2.56 6.27
CA PRO A 77 -5.68 -2.89 4.85
C PRO A 77 -5.34 -4.37 4.57
N ALA A 78 -4.58 -5.04 5.44
CA ALA A 78 -4.20 -6.43 5.23
C ALA A 78 -5.40 -7.38 5.34
N GLU A 79 -6.34 -7.07 6.23
CA GLU A 79 -7.59 -7.81 6.39
C GLU A 79 -8.50 -7.67 5.15
N TRP A 80 -8.52 -6.48 4.53
CA TRP A 80 -9.21 -6.27 3.27
C TRP A 80 -8.59 -7.04 2.11
N VAL A 81 -7.26 -7.13 2.04
CA VAL A 81 -6.59 -7.97 1.03
C VAL A 81 -6.94 -9.44 1.21
N LYS A 82 -7.00 -9.91 2.45
CA LYS A 82 -7.26 -11.32 2.76
C LYS A 82 -8.72 -11.75 2.55
N HIS A 83 -9.68 -10.89 2.91
CA HIS A 83 -11.10 -11.26 2.94
C HIS A 83 -11.96 -10.49 1.93
N GLY A 84 -11.47 -9.38 1.39
CA GLY A 84 -12.23 -8.47 0.54
C GLY A 84 -11.94 -8.59 -0.96
N ASP A 85 -11.16 -9.58 -1.41
CA ASP A 85 -10.77 -9.75 -2.83
C ASP A 85 -10.25 -8.44 -3.45
N VAL A 86 -9.39 -7.74 -2.71
CA VAL A 86 -8.76 -6.50 -3.18
C VAL A 86 -7.71 -6.84 -4.23
N GLN A 87 -7.79 -6.17 -5.37
CA GLN A 87 -6.85 -6.33 -6.48
C GLN A 87 -6.10 -5.03 -6.76
N LEU A 88 -5.01 -5.13 -7.53
CA LEU A 88 -4.15 -3.99 -7.88
C LEU A 88 -4.92 -2.84 -8.53
N SER A 89 -5.85 -3.14 -9.43
CA SER A 89 -6.67 -2.13 -10.13
C SER A 89 -7.52 -1.26 -9.18
N MET A 90 -7.74 -1.71 -7.94
CA MET A 90 -8.57 -1.03 -6.95
C MET A 90 -7.76 -0.09 -6.04
N LEU A 91 -6.43 -0.17 -6.04
CA LEU A 91 -5.58 0.61 -5.14
C LEU A 91 -5.81 2.14 -5.18
N PRO A 92 -6.05 2.78 -6.34
CA PRO A 92 -6.34 4.21 -6.37
C PRO A 92 -7.59 4.63 -5.58
N ASP A 93 -8.55 3.71 -5.38
CA ASP A 93 -9.78 3.95 -4.60
C ASP A 93 -9.56 3.74 -3.09
N MET A 94 -8.47 3.07 -2.70
CA MET A 94 -8.15 2.71 -1.32
C MET A 94 -7.19 3.68 -0.62
N LEU A 95 -6.95 4.87 -1.18
CA LEU A 95 -5.97 5.84 -0.64
C LEU A 95 -6.30 6.34 0.76
N CYS A 96 -7.57 6.27 1.20
CA CYS A 96 -7.93 6.65 2.56
C CYS A 96 -7.38 5.68 3.62
N PHE A 97 -6.97 4.47 3.24
CA PHE A 97 -6.18 3.53 4.05
C PHE A 97 -5.31 2.68 3.12
N PRO A 98 -4.14 3.20 2.73
CA PRO A 98 -3.40 2.69 1.58
C PRO A 98 -3.02 1.22 1.72
N VAL A 99 -3.43 0.42 0.75
CA VAL A 99 -2.94 -0.96 0.58
C VAL A 99 -1.62 -0.90 -0.18
N HIS A 100 -0.55 -1.44 0.42
CA HIS A 100 0.77 -1.47 -0.19
C HIS A 100 0.84 -2.54 -1.29
N PRO A 101 1.11 -2.19 -2.57
CA PRO A 101 1.09 -3.15 -3.68
C PRO A 101 2.10 -4.30 -3.51
N ILE A 102 3.33 -3.98 -3.08
CA ILE A 102 4.39 -5.00 -2.92
C ILE A 102 4.16 -5.86 -1.66
N LEU A 103 4.00 -5.25 -0.49
CA LEU A 103 3.94 -5.99 0.77
C LEU A 103 2.62 -6.75 0.96
N HIS A 104 1.49 -6.18 0.56
CA HIS A 104 0.18 -6.81 0.79
C HIS A 104 -0.26 -7.66 -0.41
N LEU A 105 -0.10 -7.16 -1.64
CA LEU A 105 -0.56 -7.85 -2.85
C LEU A 105 0.54 -8.65 -3.56
N ARG A 106 1.79 -8.57 -3.09
CA ARG A 106 2.95 -9.27 -3.68
C ARG A 106 3.16 -8.92 -5.17
N ALA A 107 2.81 -7.70 -5.55
CA ALA A 107 2.95 -7.24 -6.92
C ALA A 107 4.41 -7.24 -7.37
N ASP A 108 4.66 -7.77 -8.57
CA ASP A 108 5.96 -7.67 -9.20
C ASP A 108 6.15 -6.34 -9.94
N ILE A 109 7.37 -6.10 -10.45
CA ILE A 109 7.67 -4.85 -11.13
C ILE A 109 6.87 -4.66 -12.44
N SER A 110 6.52 -5.75 -13.11
CA SER A 110 5.77 -5.72 -14.37
C SER A 110 4.31 -5.35 -14.13
N GLU A 111 3.72 -5.83 -13.03
CA GLU A 111 2.36 -5.49 -12.62
C GLU A 111 2.27 -4.02 -12.20
N ILE A 112 3.19 -3.54 -11.35
CA ILE A 112 3.24 -2.13 -10.94
C ILE A 112 3.43 -1.22 -12.16
N TRP A 113 4.27 -1.63 -13.11
CA TRP A 113 4.47 -0.92 -14.37
C TRP A 113 3.17 -0.83 -15.19
N GLN A 114 2.44 -1.94 -15.34
CA GLN A 114 1.20 -1.99 -16.12
C GLN A 114 0.10 -1.10 -15.55
N MET A 115 0.07 -0.90 -14.23
CA MET A 115 -0.87 0.00 -13.59
C MET A 115 -0.67 1.48 -13.94
N GLN A 116 0.50 1.85 -14.48
CA GLN A 116 0.85 3.23 -14.84
C GLN A 116 0.60 4.24 -13.72
N LEU A 117 0.84 3.84 -12.46
CA LEU A 117 0.62 4.70 -11.31
C LEU A 117 1.59 5.89 -11.33
N PRO A 118 1.11 7.12 -11.07
CA PRO A 118 1.98 8.27 -10.87
C PRO A 118 2.77 8.10 -9.56
N SER A 119 3.97 8.68 -9.51
CA SER A 119 4.87 8.55 -8.36
C SER A 119 4.23 9.01 -7.04
N GLN A 120 3.36 10.03 -7.08
CA GLN A 120 2.66 10.54 -5.91
C GLN A 120 1.73 9.50 -5.29
N LEU A 121 1.10 8.64 -6.11
CA LEU A 121 0.24 7.58 -5.60
C LEU A 121 1.07 6.44 -5.00
N LEU A 122 2.19 6.09 -5.61
CA LEU A 122 3.13 5.11 -5.04
C LEU A 122 3.65 5.58 -3.67
N GLU A 123 4.02 6.86 -3.57
CA GLU A 123 4.44 7.49 -2.33
C GLU A 123 3.31 7.49 -1.28
N ALA A 124 2.09 7.86 -1.67
CA ALA A 124 0.92 7.81 -0.79
C ALA A 124 0.59 6.38 -0.30
N MET A 125 0.96 5.37 -1.09
CA MET A 125 0.87 3.95 -0.72
C MET A 125 2.05 3.43 0.10
N GLY A 126 3.03 4.29 0.41
CA GLY A 126 4.22 3.92 1.17
C GLY A 126 5.26 3.11 0.39
N VAL A 127 5.15 3.06 -0.94
CA VAL A 127 6.13 2.37 -1.80
C VAL A 127 7.43 3.17 -1.83
N THR A 128 8.53 2.48 -1.60
CA THR A 128 9.88 3.05 -1.60
C THR A 128 10.71 2.59 -2.81
N TYR A 129 11.73 3.37 -3.15
CA TYR A 129 12.71 3.03 -4.18
C TYR A 129 13.38 1.68 -3.90
N GLN A 130 13.77 1.41 -2.66
CA GLN A 130 14.44 0.15 -2.30
C GLN A 130 13.53 -1.05 -2.56
N GLN A 131 12.26 -0.99 -2.17
CA GLN A 131 11.31 -2.07 -2.43
C GLN A 131 11.11 -2.30 -3.93
N LEU A 132 11.11 -1.23 -4.75
CA LEU A 132 11.08 -1.35 -6.20
C LEU A 132 12.32 -2.08 -6.73
N VAL A 133 13.51 -1.78 -6.21
CA VAL A 133 14.76 -2.50 -6.54
C VAL A 133 14.67 -3.97 -6.14
N ASP A 134 14.15 -4.26 -4.95
CA ASP A 134 14.02 -5.62 -4.42
C ASP A 134 13.11 -6.51 -5.31
N ILE A 135 12.14 -5.91 -6.00
CA ILE A 135 11.26 -6.63 -6.96
C ILE A 135 11.73 -6.53 -8.42
N GLY A 136 12.95 -6.03 -8.67
CA GLY A 136 13.57 -6.04 -10.00
C GLY A 136 13.58 -4.70 -10.74
N MET A 137 13.44 -3.56 -10.07
CA MET A 137 13.67 -2.25 -10.70
C MET A 137 15.12 -2.13 -11.20
N THR A 138 15.26 -1.83 -12.48
CA THR A 138 16.56 -1.58 -13.12
C THR A 138 16.60 -0.17 -13.70
N LYS A 139 17.80 0.36 -13.95
CA LYS A 139 18.01 1.66 -14.62
C LYS A 139 17.25 1.77 -15.95
N GLN A 140 17.16 0.67 -16.71
CA GLN A 140 16.42 0.63 -17.97
C GLN A 140 14.91 0.77 -17.76
N ILE A 141 14.35 0.13 -16.72
CA ILE A 141 12.94 0.27 -16.35
C ILE A 141 12.67 1.69 -15.84
N MET A 142 13.56 2.23 -14.99
CA MET A 142 13.46 3.62 -14.50
C MET A 142 13.41 4.62 -15.64
N ALA A 143 14.27 4.46 -16.65
CA ALA A 143 14.30 5.32 -17.84
C ALA A 143 12.99 5.27 -18.63
N ARG A 144 12.37 4.10 -18.74
CA ARG A 144 11.06 3.99 -19.40
C ARG A 144 9.99 4.69 -18.55
N TRP A 145 10.03 4.58 -17.23
CA TRP A 145 8.97 5.14 -16.36
C TRP A 145 8.91 6.66 -16.46
N SER A 146 10.03 7.29 -16.85
CA SER A 146 10.14 8.71 -17.13
C SER A 146 9.78 9.59 -15.92
N PHE A 147 10.01 9.09 -14.70
CA PHE A 147 9.93 9.90 -13.49
C PHE A 147 11.14 10.82 -13.41
N SER A 148 10.91 12.10 -13.07
CA SER A 148 11.99 13.04 -12.81
C SER A 148 12.78 12.64 -11.56
N LEU A 149 14.02 13.14 -11.44
CA LEU A 149 14.85 12.90 -10.26
C LEU A 149 14.11 13.25 -8.95
N ASN A 150 13.37 14.36 -8.93
CA ASN A 150 12.60 14.77 -7.74
C ASN A 150 11.52 13.77 -7.34
N ARG A 151 10.87 13.11 -8.32
CA ARG A 151 9.89 12.05 -8.05
C ARG A 151 10.57 10.78 -7.51
N TRP A 152 11.72 10.41 -8.05
CA TRP A 152 12.51 9.31 -7.48
C TRP A 152 12.96 9.61 -6.05
N ARG A 153 13.34 10.86 -5.75
CA ARG A 153 13.70 11.30 -4.41
C ARG A 153 12.56 11.19 -3.41
N SER A 154 11.32 11.46 -3.83
CA SER A 154 10.14 11.35 -2.97
C SER A 154 9.85 9.89 -2.61
N LEU A 155 10.13 8.97 -3.54
CA LEU A 155 10.15 7.52 -3.28
C LEU A 155 11.36 7.06 -2.45
N GLY A 156 12.29 7.95 -2.10
CA GLY A 156 13.43 7.61 -1.26
C GLY A 156 14.74 7.33 -1.99
N PHE A 157 14.87 7.63 -3.29
CA PHE A 157 16.16 7.60 -3.98
C PHE A 157 17.15 8.63 -3.36
N ARG A 158 18.39 8.20 -3.13
CA ARG A 158 19.47 8.96 -2.46
C ARG A 158 20.77 8.90 -3.26
N GLU A 159 21.75 9.70 -2.83
CA GLU A 159 23.09 9.74 -3.47
C GLU A 159 23.80 8.38 -3.42
N GLY A 160 23.61 7.59 -2.34
CA GLY A 160 24.18 6.26 -2.22
C GLY A 160 23.71 5.29 -3.32
N ASP A 161 22.48 5.47 -3.82
CA ASP A 161 21.90 4.61 -4.86
C ASP A 161 22.54 4.83 -6.24
N LEU A 162 23.33 5.91 -6.41
CA LEU A 162 24.12 6.17 -7.61
C LEU A 162 25.41 5.36 -7.68
N GLN A 163 25.72 4.53 -6.68
CA GLN A 163 26.92 3.70 -6.72
C GLN A 163 26.90 2.80 -7.97
N GLY A 164 27.94 2.90 -8.80
CA GLY A 164 28.02 2.15 -10.06
C GLY A 164 27.15 2.70 -11.19
N TRP A 165 26.61 3.92 -11.09
CA TRP A 165 25.98 4.61 -12.20
C TRP A 165 27.02 5.30 -13.08
N THR A 166 26.84 5.16 -14.38
CA THR A 166 27.61 5.92 -15.37
C THR A 166 26.90 7.24 -15.70
N ASP A 167 27.64 8.16 -16.33
CA ASP A 167 27.05 9.40 -16.84
C ASP A 167 25.91 9.12 -17.83
N ARG A 168 26.11 8.13 -18.72
CA ARG A 168 25.10 7.66 -19.67
C ARG A 168 23.82 7.20 -18.98
N ASP A 169 23.93 6.46 -17.88
CA ASP A 169 22.76 6.00 -17.11
C ASP A 169 21.96 7.19 -16.56
N CYS A 170 22.65 8.19 -15.99
CA CYS A 170 22.00 9.38 -15.43
C CYS A 170 21.31 10.22 -16.52
N VAL A 171 21.96 10.39 -17.67
CA VAL A 171 21.38 11.11 -18.81
C VAL A 171 20.15 10.36 -19.36
N GLN A 172 20.20 9.03 -19.40
CA GLN A 172 19.08 8.23 -19.89
C GLN A 172 17.87 8.25 -18.94
N VAL A 173 18.09 8.19 -17.63
CA VAL A 173 16.99 8.12 -16.64
C VAL A 173 16.47 9.50 -16.26
N PHE A 174 17.37 10.47 -16.05
CA PHE A 174 17.02 11.78 -15.47
C PHE A 174 17.23 12.95 -16.42
N HIS A 175 17.82 12.73 -17.60
CA HIS A 175 18.24 13.80 -18.52
C HIS A 175 19.22 14.80 -17.89
N LEU A 176 20.07 14.31 -16.98
CA LEU A 176 21.10 15.09 -16.28
C LEU A 176 22.42 14.31 -16.30
N SER A 177 23.55 15.02 -16.28
CA SER A 177 24.86 14.37 -16.09
C SER A 177 24.98 13.82 -14.66
N LEU A 178 25.88 12.86 -14.45
CA LEU A 178 26.12 12.27 -13.12
C LEU A 178 26.46 13.34 -12.08
N GLN A 179 27.30 14.32 -12.44
CA GLN A 179 27.68 15.43 -11.57
C GLN A 179 26.48 16.32 -11.22
N GLN A 180 25.60 16.61 -12.19
CA GLN A 180 24.37 17.38 -11.96
C GLN A 180 23.40 16.61 -11.07
N THR A 181 23.18 15.32 -11.32
CA THR A 181 22.32 14.46 -10.49
C THR A 181 22.80 14.43 -9.04
N GLN A 182 24.10 14.24 -8.80
CA GLN A 182 24.69 14.31 -7.45
C GLN A 182 24.47 15.67 -6.79
N ALA A 183 24.71 16.76 -7.54
CA ALA A 183 24.50 18.12 -7.03
C ALA A 183 23.04 18.36 -6.64
N GLU A 184 22.07 17.91 -7.46
CA GLU A 184 20.64 18.02 -7.15
C GLU A 184 20.24 17.18 -5.93
N LEU A 185 20.77 15.97 -5.78
CA LEU A 185 20.47 15.09 -4.64
C LEU A 185 20.94 15.66 -3.30
N ARG A 186 22.03 16.44 -3.30
CA ARG A 186 22.55 17.12 -2.09
C ARG A 186 21.70 18.31 -1.65
N LYS A 187 20.90 18.90 -2.53
CA LYS A 187 19.99 19.99 -2.15
C LYS A 187 18.92 19.46 -1.19
N PRO A 188 18.48 20.22 -0.18
CA PRO A 188 17.38 19.79 0.67
C PRO A 188 16.10 19.60 -0.15
N VAL A 189 15.30 18.59 0.20
CA VAL A 189 13.95 18.42 -0.39
C VAL A 189 13.06 19.51 0.19
N LEU A 190 12.61 20.43 -0.66
CA LEU A 190 11.55 21.38 -0.28
C LEU A 190 10.26 20.58 -0.15
N LYS A 191 9.74 20.50 1.08
CA LYS A 191 8.44 19.90 1.39
C LYS A 191 7.31 20.86 1.02
#